data_AF-A0A350XZ94-F1
#
_entry.id   AF-A0A350XZ94-F1
#
_cell.length_a   1.000
_cell.length_b   1.000
_cell.length_c   1.000
_cell.angle_alpha   90.00
_cell.angle_beta   90.00
_cell.angle_gamma   90.00
#
_symmetry.space_group_name_H-M   'P 1'
#
loop_
_entity.id
_entity.type
_entity.pdbx_description
1 polymer ?
#
loop_
_entity_poly.entity_id
_entity_poly.type
_entity_poly.pdbx_seq_one_letter_code
_entity_poly.pdbx_strand_id
1 'polypeptide(L)'
;MILRVVNHKFHYEMENLCRVFFPHETIRVIKDSEDGTDDITVITSLKDEYVVGVSVSINGTIGTKEASVADYEDCEREMAILLFSLLSDITGYTPKWGILTGVRPSKLMNSLINEFGDDGAKVYFTDKLLVCKKKTELAYSVAKAEERIMSLSDEKSFSLYVSVPFCPTRCNYCSFVSHSIAQAKKLLPDYVENLCKEIRQTAAVANELGLRLESIYWGGGTPTTLSAEMLERICAEINADFDLSHIREYTIEAGRADTVTPEKLRVIKAAGVGRISINPQTFNDEVLRTIGRRHTVDDVVRVFCEAREIGFDNINMDLIAGLTGDTYESFCNSVDRAVSMNPENITLHTLALKRSSNIVTHGVDVQSGEIANKMLEFAQNRFYSAGYKPYYMYRQSRSLGNLENVGWCKDGFECLYNIFMMEECHTVLAVGAGAVTKLKDPNSRNIERIFNYKYPYEYNSRYEVISERKAQIKEFYDSLK
;
A
#
# COMPACT_ATOMS: atom_id res chain seq x y z
N MET A 1 24.10 9.09 -10.06
CA MET A 1 24.70 8.74 -8.75
C MET A 1 25.43 7.40 -8.79
N ILE A 2 26.59 7.32 -8.13
CA ILE A 2 27.33 6.06 -7.88
C ILE A 2 27.27 5.70 -6.38
N LEU A 3 27.00 4.43 -6.09
CA LEU A 3 27.25 3.80 -4.78
C LEU A 3 28.37 2.77 -4.95
N ARG A 4 29.54 3.04 -4.37
CA ARG A 4 30.69 2.15 -4.37
C ARG A 4 30.73 1.35 -3.07
N VAL A 5 30.77 0.03 -3.20
CA VAL A 5 30.71 -0.94 -2.09
C VAL A 5 32.08 -1.61 -1.96
N VAL A 6 32.75 -1.41 -0.82
CA VAL A 6 34.14 -1.83 -0.58
C VAL A 6 34.20 -2.86 0.54
N ASN A 7 34.55 -4.11 0.22
CA ASN A 7 34.74 -5.20 1.20
C ASN A 7 33.54 -5.54 2.11
N HIS A 8 32.28 -5.33 1.69
CA HIS A 8 31.10 -5.75 2.46
C HIS A 8 29.93 -6.20 1.59
N LYS A 9 28.96 -6.90 2.20
CA LYS A 9 27.77 -7.44 1.51
C LYS A 9 26.51 -6.57 1.61
N PHE A 10 26.51 -5.55 2.48
CA PHE A 10 25.35 -4.70 2.86
C PHE A 10 24.85 -3.74 1.78
N HIS A 11 25.17 -3.96 0.50
CA HIS A 11 24.85 -3.05 -0.59
C HIS A 11 23.34 -2.76 -0.73
N TYR A 12 22.47 -3.75 -0.48
CA TYR A 12 21.03 -3.61 -0.63
C TYR A 12 20.46 -2.50 0.28
N GLU A 13 20.84 -2.52 1.56
CA GLU A 13 20.35 -1.52 2.52
C GLU A 13 20.94 -0.14 2.22
N MET A 14 22.25 -0.07 1.90
CA MET A 14 22.89 1.19 1.55
C MET A 14 22.30 1.82 0.28
N GLU A 15 21.96 1.00 -0.72
CA GLU A 15 21.30 1.45 -1.94
C GLU A 15 19.90 2.00 -1.64
N ASN A 16 19.11 1.29 -0.84
CA ASN A 16 17.78 1.75 -0.43
C ASN A 16 17.86 3.05 0.36
N LEU A 17 18.83 3.19 1.25
CA LEU A 17 19.04 4.41 2.02
C LEU A 17 19.44 5.58 1.11
N CYS A 18 20.36 5.37 0.17
CA CYS A 18 20.67 6.36 -0.86
C CYS A 18 19.40 6.77 -1.64
N ARG A 19 18.53 5.82 -1.96
CA ARG A 19 17.26 6.06 -2.67
C ARG A 19 16.26 6.88 -1.85
N VAL A 20 16.38 6.93 -0.53
CA VAL A 20 15.58 7.82 0.34
C VAL A 20 15.98 9.28 0.16
N PHE A 21 17.29 9.55 0.04
CA PHE A 21 17.82 10.91 -0.17
C PHE A 21 17.77 11.32 -1.65
N PHE A 22 17.88 10.36 -2.57
CA PHE A 22 17.95 10.58 -4.01
C PHE A 22 16.94 9.71 -4.77
N PRO A 23 15.62 9.92 -4.59
CA PRO A 23 14.57 9.04 -5.14
C PRO A 23 14.50 9.04 -6.68
N HIS A 24 15.03 10.07 -7.33
CA HIS A 24 15.04 10.27 -8.78
C HIS A 24 16.35 9.86 -9.45
N GLU A 25 17.42 9.72 -8.68
CA GLU A 25 18.71 9.34 -9.21
C GLU A 25 18.70 7.86 -9.64
N THR A 26 19.29 7.61 -10.80
CA THR A 26 19.67 6.25 -11.16
C THR A 26 20.93 5.91 -10.39
N ILE A 27 20.79 5.03 -9.39
CA ILE A 27 21.90 4.56 -8.57
C ILE A 27 22.60 3.42 -9.31
N ARG A 28 23.87 3.62 -9.64
CA ARG A 28 24.76 2.57 -10.16
C ARG A 28 25.59 2.03 -9.01
N VAL A 29 25.41 0.76 -8.69
CA VAL A 29 26.18 0.08 -7.64
C VAL A 29 27.43 -0.52 -8.26
N ILE A 30 28.59 -0.10 -7.78
CA ILE A 30 29.91 -0.53 -8.26
C ILE A 30 30.63 -1.25 -7.12
N LYS A 31 31.27 -2.39 -7.42
CA LYS A 31 32.11 -3.14 -6.49
C LYS A 31 33.59 -2.85 -6.76
N ASP A 32 34.45 -3.19 -5.80
CA ASP A 32 35.90 -2.95 -5.81
C ASP A 32 36.57 -2.98 -7.21
N SER A 33 37.55 -2.07 -7.41
CA SER A 33 38.42 -1.90 -8.60
C SER A 33 37.88 -1.20 -9.86
N GLU A 34 36.62 -0.81 -9.91
CA GLU A 34 36.08 -0.01 -11.01
C GLU A 34 36.11 1.51 -10.72
N ASP A 35 36.82 2.26 -11.57
CA ASP A 35 36.83 3.73 -11.54
C ASP A 35 35.55 4.32 -12.12
N GLY A 36 34.97 5.27 -11.40
CA GLY A 36 33.80 6.01 -11.82
C GLY A 36 33.58 7.19 -10.88
N THR A 37 33.42 8.37 -11.46
CA THR A 37 32.97 9.56 -10.74
C THR A 37 31.66 10.02 -11.37
N ASP A 38 30.77 10.49 -10.52
CA ASP A 38 29.46 11.02 -10.88
C ASP A 38 29.23 12.24 -9.96
N ASP A 39 28.28 13.12 -10.30
CA ASP A 39 28.01 14.35 -9.54
C ASP A 39 27.66 14.05 -8.06
N ILE A 40 27.17 12.82 -7.83
CA ILE A 40 26.92 12.24 -6.52
C ILE A 40 27.61 10.88 -6.43
N THR A 41 28.56 10.77 -5.51
CA THR A 41 29.30 9.53 -5.23
C THR A 41 29.23 9.21 -3.75
N VAL A 42 28.78 8.01 -3.41
CA VAL A 42 28.78 7.45 -2.06
C VAL A 42 29.69 6.24 -2.03
N ILE A 43 30.58 6.16 -1.04
CA ILE A 43 31.48 5.03 -0.81
C ILE A 43 31.15 4.46 0.56
N THR A 44 30.84 3.17 0.62
CA THR A 44 30.65 2.42 1.86
C THR A 44 31.71 1.34 1.95
N SER A 45 32.32 1.18 3.12
CA SER A 45 33.50 0.33 3.30
C SER A 45 33.48 -0.39 4.63
N LEU A 46 34.06 -1.60 4.63
CA LEU A 46 34.38 -2.35 5.85
C LEU A 46 35.87 -2.67 5.85
N LYS A 47 36.56 -2.30 6.93
CA LYS A 47 37.99 -2.57 7.16
C LYS A 47 38.13 -3.45 8.40
N ASP A 48 39.10 -4.36 8.37
CA ASP A 48 39.50 -5.20 9.52
C ASP A 48 38.33 -5.90 10.23
N GLU A 49 37.30 -6.30 9.46
CA GLU A 49 36.01 -6.90 9.85
C GLU A 49 35.09 -6.08 10.78
N TYR A 50 35.59 -5.07 11.49
CA TYR A 50 34.85 -4.36 12.54
C TYR A 50 34.87 -2.83 12.42
N VAL A 51 35.49 -2.26 11.39
CA VAL A 51 35.48 -0.80 11.17
C VAL A 51 34.66 -0.47 9.93
N VAL A 52 33.50 0.13 10.14
CA VAL A 52 32.62 0.59 9.07
C VAL A 52 32.95 2.04 8.72
N GLY A 53 32.98 2.35 7.42
CA GLY A 53 33.32 3.68 6.93
C GLY A 53 32.42 4.11 5.78
N VAL A 54 32.04 5.38 5.78
CA VAL A 54 31.22 6.00 4.73
C VAL A 54 31.85 7.31 4.29
N SER A 55 31.95 7.52 2.98
CA SER A 55 32.34 8.79 2.38
C SER A 55 31.30 9.21 1.36
N VAL A 56 30.94 10.49 1.35
CA VAL A 56 29.92 11.07 0.46
C VAL A 56 30.52 12.29 -0.22
N SER A 57 30.36 12.39 -1.53
CA SER A 57 30.66 13.57 -2.35
C SER A 57 29.41 13.95 -3.13
N ILE A 58 28.90 15.17 -2.91
CA ILE A 58 27.72 15.73 -3.61
C ILE A 58 28.12 17.12 -4.11
N ASN A 59 28.21 17.29 -5.45
CA ASN A 59 28.51 18.58 -6.09
C ASN A 59 29.72 19.32 -5.48
N GLY A 60 30.78 18.59 -5.12
CA GLY A 60 32.00 19.13 -4.52
C GLY A 60 31.99 19.29 -3.00
N THR A 61 30.85 19.07 -2.32
CA THR A 61 30.82 18.93 -0.86
C THR A 61 31.15 17.49 -0.47
N ILE A 62 32.20 17.31 0.31
CA ILE A 62 32.70 15.99 0.70
C ILE A 62 32.65 15.85 2.22
N GLY A 63 32.23 14.68 2.69
CA GLY A 63 32.40 14.29 4.08
C GLY A 63 32.66 12.80 4.22
N THR A 64 33.23 12.42 5.36
CA THR A 64 33.56 11.02 5.69
C THR A 64 33.30 10.79 7.17
N LYS A 65 32.75 9.62 7.50
CA LYS A 65 32.58 9.13 8.88
C LYS A 65 33.03 7.67 8.97
N GLU A 66 33.61 7.29 10.09
CA GLU A 66 33.99 5.90 10.38
C GLU A 66 33.64 5.56 11.84
N ALA A 67 33.33 4.30 12.12
CA ALA A 67 33.06 3.79 13.47
C ALA A 67 33.52 2.34 13.61
N SER A 68 33.94 1.98 14.82
CA SER A 68 34.23 0.58 15.20
C SER A 68 32.98 -0.05 15.81
N VAL A 69 32.64 -1.26 15.38
CA VAL A 69 31.55 -2.07 15.95
C VAL A 69 32.09 -3.25 16.74
N ALA A 70 31.35 -3.69 17.75
CA ALA A 70 31.75 -4.83 18.60
C ALA A 70 31.52 -6.17 17.89
N ASP A 71 30.42 -6.28 17.14
CA ASP A 71 29.97 -7.51 16.49
C ASP A 71 29.68 -7.29 15.00
N TYR A 72 29.99 -8.28 14.16
CA TYR A 72 29.78 -8.19 12.72
C TYR A 72 28.30 -8.00 12.35
N GLU A 73 27.38 -8.53 13.15
CA GLU A 73 25.93 -8.40 12.93
C GLU A 73 25.45 -6.94 13.03
N ASP A 74 26.18 -6.10 13.76
CA ASP A 74 25.89 -4.68 13.91
C ASP A 74 26.49 -3.80 12.80
N CYS A 75 27.44 -4.34 12.00
CA CYS A 75 28.11 -3.60 10.91
C CYS A 75 27.10 -2.96 9.94
N GLU A 76 26.06 -3.70 9.52
CA GLU A 76 25.08 -3.20 8.56
C GLU A 76 24.33 -1.98 9.10
N ARG A 77 23.84 -2.08 10.35
CA ARG A 77 23.10 -1.01 11.02
C ARG A 77 23.98 0.20 11.27
N GLU A 78 25.19 0.00 11.77
CA GLU A 78 26.10 1.11 12.06
C GLU A 78 26.51 1.84 10.77
N MET A 79 26.79 1.09 9.69
CA MET A 79 27.06 1.68 8.38
C MET A 79 25.87 2.50 7.86
N ALA A 80 24.64 2.01 8.04
CA ALA A 80 23.42 2.75 7.70
C ALA A 80 23.30 4.04 8.52
N ILE A 81 23.60 4.00 9.83
CA ILE A 81 23.58 5.18 10.71
C ILE A 81 24.59 6.23 10.25
N LEU A 82 25.83 5.82 9.96
CA LEU A 82 26.87 6.73 9.46
C LEU A 82 26.47 7.36 8.13
N LEU A 83 25.95 6.55 7.19
CA LEU A 83 25.49 7.01 5.89
C LEU A 83 24.32 7.98 6.02
N PHE A 84 23.31 7.64 6.81
CA PHE A 84 22.13 8.48 7.04
C PHE A 84 22.52 9.82 7.67
N SER A 85 23.37 9.78 8.70
CA SER A 85 23.82 10.99 9.39
C SER A 85 24.60 11.89 8.44
N LEU A 86 25.56 11.33 7.69
CA LEU A 86 26.38 12.10 6.76
C LEU A 86 25.57 12.69 5.60
N LEU A 87 24.64 11.92 5.03
CA LEU A 87 23.72 12.42 4.01
C LEU A 87 22.80 13.51 4.56
N SER A 88 22.30 13.35 5.80
CA SER A 88 21.47 14.38 6.44
C SER A 88 22.24 15.68 6.65
N ASP A 89 23.49 15.59 7.10
CA ASP A 89 24.35 16.75 7.34
C ASP A 89 24.65 17.51 6.03
N ILE A 90 25.00 16.79 4.95
CA ILE A 90 25.36 17.41 3.67
C ILE A 90 24.12 17.97 2.95
N THR A 91 22.99 17.26 2.98
CA THR A 91 21.78 17.67 2.25
C THR A 91 20.92 18.67 3.02
N GLY A 92 21.12 18.78 4.34
CA GLY A 92 20.25 19.57 5.23
C GLY A 92 18.85 18.96 5.42
N TYR A 93 18.60 17.76 4.90
CA TYR A 93 17.31 17.07 4.97
C TYR A 93 17.41 15.82 5.84
N THR A 94 16.52 15.67 6.81
CA THR A 94 16.47 14.49 7.69
C THR A 94 15.16 13.72 7.52
N PRO A 95 15.18 12.56 6.84
CA PRO A 95 14.00 11.70 6.69
C PRO A 95 13.40 11.29 8.04
N LYS A 96 12.07 11.34 8.17
CA LYS A 96 11.38 11.10 9.45
C LYS A 96 11.37 9.63 9.91
N TRP A 97 11.58 8.72 8.97
CA TRP A 97 11.66 7.27 9.22
C TRP A 97 13.09 6.78 9.50
N GLY A 98 14.06 7.69 9.68
CA GLY A 98 15.44 7.33 9.98
C GLY A 98 16.05 6.42 8.91
N ILE A 99 16.73 5.37 9.34
CA ILE A 99 17.35 4.38 8.45
C ILE A 99 16.37 3.30 7.98
N LEU A 100 15.11 3.32 8.42
CA LEU A 100 14.14 2.29 8.04
C LEU A 100 13.75 2.46 6.55
N THR A 101 14.03 1.46 5.72
CA THR A 101 13.68 1.46 4.29
C THR A 101 12.52 0.51 3.92
N GLY A 102 12.09 -0.33 4.87
CA GLY A 102 11.04 -1.33 4.67
C GLY A 102 9.62 -0.77 4.43
N VAL A 103 8.78 -1.59 3.78
CA VAL A 103 7.40 -1.26 3.37
C VAL A 103 6.41 -1.24 4.54
N ARG A 104 6.61 -2.05 5.59
CA ARG A 104 5.62 -2.22 6.69
C ARG A 104 6.25 -1.92 8.06
N PRO A 105 6.29 -0.64 8.48
CA PRO A 105 6.86 -0.28 9.78
C PRO A 105 6.13 -0.88 10.97
N SER A 106 4.80 -0.97 10.93
CA SER A 106 3.98 -1.55 12.01
C SER A 106 4.26 -3.04 12.23
N LYS A 107 4.46 -3.83 11.17
CA LYS A 107 4.91 -5.23 11.26
C LYS A 107 6.23 -5.40 12.02
N LEU A 108 7.21 -4.52 11.76
CA LEU A 108 8.48 -4.53 12.52
C LEU A 108 8.25 -4.13 13.97
N MET A 109 7.43 -3.11 14.21
CA MET A 109 7.05 -2.69 15.56
C MET A 109 6.39 -3.84 16.35
N ASN A 110 5.46 -4.59 15.75
CA ASN A 110 4.86 -5.79 16.34
C ASN A 110 5.92 -6.84 16.76
N SER A 111 6.89 -7.11 15.88
CA SER A 111 7.99 -8.03 16.20
C SER A 111 8.81 -7.56 17.40
N LEU A 112 9.13 -6.27 17.47
CA LEU A 112 9.91 -5.70 18.56
C LEU A 112 9.11 -5.60 19.87
N ILE A 113 7.79 -5.36 19.81
CA ILE A 113 6.92 -5.39 20.98
C ILE A 113 6.96 -6.78 21.62
N ASN A 114 6.91 -7.85 20.81
CA ASN A 114 6.98 -9.22 21.31
C ASN A 114 8.34 -9.55 21.95
N GLU A 115 9.43 -8.93 21.48
CA GLU A 115 10.80 -9.20 21.95
C GLU A 115 11.19 -8.33 23.15
N PHE A 116 10.88 -7.04 23.11
CA PHE A 116 11.36 -6.03 24.07
C PHE A 116 10.26 -5.35 24.88
N GLY A 117 8.99 -5.70 24.65
CA GLY A 117 7.84 -4.99 25.20
C GLY A 117 7.61 -3.62 24.55
N ASP A 118 6.50 -2.98 24.94
CA ASP A 118 6.03 -1.72 24.35
C ASP A 118 7.07 -0.59 24.38
N ASP A 119 7.67 -0.31 25.55
CA ASP A 119 8.64 0.77 25.71
C ASP A 119 9.97 0.42 25.03
N GLY A 120 10.41 -0.83 25.13
CA GLY A 120 11.64 -1.30 24.50
C GLY A 120 11.58 -1.20 22.97
N ALA A 121 10.44 -1.55 22.37
CA ALA A 121 10.21 -1.41 20.93
C ALA A 121 10.27 0.05 20.46
N LYS A 122 9.68 0.97 21.22
CA LYS A 122 9.73 2.41 20.92
C LYS A 122 11.16 2.95 21.01
N VAL A 123 11.89 2.60 22.07
CA VAL A 123 13.30 2.97 22.24
C VAL A 123 14.14 2.41 21.09
N TYR A 124 13.90 1.17 20.67
CA TYR A 124 14.61 0.60 19.53
C TYR A 124 14.37 1.42 18.25
N PHE A 125 13.12 1.79 17.96
CA PHE A 125 12.79 2.62 16.80
C PHE A 125 13.51 3.99 16.83
N THR A 126 13.54 4.65 17.99
CA THR A 126 14.17 5.98 18.09
C THR A 126 15.69 5.90 18.09
N ASP A 127 16.27 4.97 18.85
CA ASP A 127 17.70 5.00 19.17
C ASP A 127 18.51 4.13 18.21
N LYS A 128 17.95 3.01 17.74
CA LYS A 128 18.64 2.09 16.81
C LYS A 128 18.28 2.34 15.35
N LEU A 129 17.06 2.80 15.07
CA LEU A 129 16.60 3.06 13.70
C LEU A 129 16.50 4.54 13.35
N LEU A 130 16.76 5.44 14.30
CA LEU A 130 16.70 6.90 14.12
C LEU A 130 15.31 7.40 13.64
N VAL A 131 14.25 6.63 13.89
CA VAL A 131 12.88 7.03 13.55
C VAL A 131 12.45 8.15 14.49
N CYS A 132 11.85 9.21 13.96
CA CYS A 132 11.45 10.32 14.81
C CYS A 132 10.26 9.92 15.72
N LYS A 133 10.19 10.53 16.92
CA LYS A 133 9.19 10.19 17.94
C LYS A 133 7.75 10.12 17.41
N LYS A 134 7.33 11.08 16.57
CA LYS A 134 5.98 11.10 15.98
C LYS A 134 5.70 9.85 15.13
N LYS A 135 6.66 9.41 14.32
CA LYS A 135 6.52 8.23 13.46
C LYS A 135 6.60 6.93 14.27
N THR A 136 7.42 6.90 15.32
CA THR A 136 7.46 5.80 16.29
C THR A 136 6.11 5.60 16.96
N GLU A 137 5.49 6.67 17.48
CA GLU A 137 4.16 6.59 18.11
C GLU A 137 3.06 6.19 17.12
N LEU A 138 3.15 6.67 15.88
CA LEU A 138 2.24 6.25 14.81
C LEU A 138 2.37 4.75 14.53
N ALA A 139 3.58 4.24 14.33
CA ALA A 139 3.83 2.82 14.08
C ALA A 139 3.37 1.94 15.26
N TYR A 140 3.60 2.40 16.49
CA TYR A 140 3.12 1.74 17.70
C TYR A 140 1.59 1.71 17.78
N SER A 141 0.92 2.83 17.52
CA SER A 141 -0.55 2.91 17.55
C SER A 141 -1.19 1.98 16.53
N VAL A 142 -0.61 1.93 15.32
CA VAL A 142 -1.06 1.02 14.26
C VAL A 142 -0.81 -0.44 14.64
N ALA A 143 0.39 -0.76 15.14
CA ALA A 143 0.74 -2.11 15.59
C ALA A 143 -0.29 -2.66 16.61
N LYS A 144 -0.69 -1.85 17.60
CA LYS A 144 -1.71 -2.24 18.58
C LYS A 144 -3.11 -2.41 17.98
N ALA A 145 -3.47 -1.65 16.94
CA ALA A 145 -4.72 -1.83 16.23
C ALA A 145 -4.71 -3.13 15.41
N GLU A 146 -3.61 -3.40 14.71
CA GLU A 146 -3.39 -4.61 13.90
C GLU A 146 -3.47 -5.87 14.77
N GLU A 147 -2.78 -5.90 15.92
CA GLU A 147 -2.73 -7.05 16.85
C GLU A 147 -4.14 -7.62 17.17
N ARG A 148 -5.10 -6.73 17.49
CA ARG A 148 -6.48 -7.12 17.80
C ARG A 148 -7.17 -7.82 16.64
N ILE A 149 -6.90 -7.38 15.41
CA ILE A 149 -7.54 -7.89 14.20
C ILE A 149 -6.85 -9.17 13.74
N MET A 150 -5.52 -9.22 13.83
CA MET A 150 -4.73 -10.42 13.56
C MET A 150 -5.20 -11.61 14.41
N SER A 151 -5.57 -11.38 15.69
CA SER A 151 -6.07 -12.45 16.57
C SER A 151 -7.42 -13.06 16.19
N LEU A 152 -8.14 -12.48 15.22
CA LEU A 152 -9.42 -13.02 14.74
C LEU A 152 -9.23 -14.18 13.75
N SER A 153 -8.03 -14.31 13.19
CA SER A 153 -7.68 -15.27 12.15
C SER A 153 -7.05 -16.53 12.74
N ASP A 154 -7.36 -17.68 12.14
CA ASP A 154 -6.73 -18.97 12.43
C ASP A 154 -6.28 -19.69 11.14
N GLU A 155 -5.83 -20.94 11.24
CA GLU A 155 -5.33 -21.73 10.12
C GLU A 155 -6.38 -22.07 9.05
N LYS A 156 -7.66 -21.94 9.35
CA LYS A 156 -8.78 -22.17 8.42
C LYS A 156 -9.33 -20.87 7.84
N SER A 157 -9.00 -19.73 8.41
CA SER A 157 -9.45 -18.43 7.93
C SER A 157 -8.87 -18.11 6.54
N PHE A 158 -9.68 -17.49 5.68
CA PHE A 158 -9.18 -16.88 4.46
C PHE A 158 -9.99 -15.66 4.04
N SER A 159 -9.38 -14.83 3.18
CA SER A 159 -10.05 -13.72 2.49
C SER A 159 -10.22 -14.02 1.00
N LEU A 160 -11.31 -13.51 0.41
CA LEU A 160 -11.50 -13.49 -1.04
C LEU A 160 -11.19 -12.10 -1.60
N TYR A 161 -10.30 -12.02 -2.58
CA TYR A 161 -10.05 -10.81 -3.37
C TYR A 161 -10.61 -10.96 -4.78
N VAL A 162 -11.45 -10.01 -5.20
CA VAL A 162 -12.02 -9.95 -6.54
C VAL A 162 -11.41 -8.79 -7.29
N SER A 163 -10.56 -9.08 -8.28
CA SER A 163 -9.96 -8.06 -9.12
C SER A 163 -10.93 -7.67 -10.22
N VAL A 164 -11.18 -6.37 -10.41
CA VAL A 164 -11.89 -5.80 -11.58
C VAL A 164 -10.99 -4.73 -12.20
N PRO A 165 -10.10 -5.08 -13.15
CA PRO A 165 -8.99 -4.22 -13.61
C PRO A 165 -9.41 -3.24 -14.71
N PHE A 166 -10.63 -2.70 -14.62
CA PHE A 166 -11.15 -1.73 -15.59
C PHE A 166 -11.37 -0.38 -14.92
N CYS A 167 -10.97 0.68 -15.62
CA CYS A 167 -11.20 2.06 -15.21
C CYS A 167 -11.77 2.87 -16.38
N PRO A 168 -12.56 3.93 -16.14
CA PRO A 168 -12.96 4.86 -17.20
C PRO A 168 -11.76 5.52 -17.87
N THR A 169 -10.81 5.97 -17.04
CA THR A 169 -9.54 6.59 -17.44
C THR A 169 -8.43 6.19 -16.48
N ARG A 170 -7.18 6.27 -16.93
CA ARG A 170 -6.01 6.08 -16.07
C ARG A 170 -5.64 7.40 -15.41
N CYS A 171 -5.66 7.45 -14.07
CA CYS A 171 -5.20 8.64 -13.33
C CYS A 171 -3.66 8.75 -13.38
N ASN A 172 -3.14 9.98 -13.34
CA ASN A 172 -1.71 10.25 -13.47
C ASN A 172 -0.88 9.64 -12.32
N TYR A 173 -1.43 9.64 -11.10
CA TYR A 173 -0.81 9.05 -9.91
C TYR A 173 -0.96 7.51 -9.83
N CYS A 174 -1.90 6.92 -10.55
CA CYS A 174 -2.27 5.51 -10.33
C CYS A 174 -1.15 4.55 -10.78
N SER A 175 -0.70 3.71 -9.86
CA SER A 175 0.28 2.64 -10.08
C SER A 175 -0.37 1.31 -10.48
N PHE A 176 -1.68 1.15 -10.24
CA PHE A 176 -2.42 -0.06 -10.63
C PHE A 176 -2.48 -0.22 -12.14
N VAL A 177 -2.46 -1.47 -12.56
CA VAL A 177 -2.64 -1.84 -13.96
C VAL A 177 -4.13 -1.94 -14.20
N SER A 178 -4.67 -0.87 -14.79
CA SER A 178 -6.08 -0.79 -15.18
C SER A 178 -6.19 -0.53 -16.67
N HIS A 179 -7.20 -1.12 -17.30
CA HIS A 179 -7.51 -0.88 -18.71
C HIS A 179 -8.62 0.14 -18.85
N SER A 180 -8.47 1.00 -19.86
CA SER A 180 -9.56 1.90 -20.24
C SER A 180 -10.75 1.08 -20.72
N ILE A 181 -11.90 1.27 -20.08
CA ILE A 181 -13.16 0.60 -20.44
C ILE A 181 -13.53 0.86 -21.91
N ALA A 182 -13.21 2.03 -22.44
CA ALA A 182 -13.51 2.39 -23.83
C ALA A 182 -12.85 1.43 -24.84
N GLN A 183 -11.66 0.91 -24.52
CA GLN A 183 -10.92 -0.02 -25.35
C GLN A 183 -11.26 -1.48 -25.03
N ALA A 184 -11.72 -1.76 -23.80
CA ALA A 184 -11.93 -3.10 -23.28
C ALA A 184 -13.42 -3.54 -23.22
N LYS A 185 -14.38 -2.68 -23.61
CA LYS A 185 -15.82 -2.95 -23.47
C LYS A 185 -16.25 -4.31 -24.06
N LYS A 186 -15.65 -4.72 -25.18
CA LYS A 186 -15.94 -6.01 -25.84
C LYS A 186 -15.47 -7.22 -25.04
N LEU A 187 -14.52 -7.05 -24.12
CA LEU A 187 -13.98 -8.12 -23.28
C LEU A 187 -14.82 -8.36 -22.02
N LEU A 188 -15.70 -7.42 -21.64
CA LEU A 188 -16.43 -7.48 -20.37
C LEU A 188 -17.35 -8.69 -20.24
N PRO A 189 -18.17 -9.08 -21.26
CA PRO A 189 -19.05 -10.23 -21.10
C PRO A 189 -18.27 -11.52 -20.83
N ASP A 190 -17.25 -11.80 -21.64
CA ASP A 190 -16.36 -12.96 -21.48
C ASP A 190 -15.62 -12.91 -20.14
N TYR A 191 -15.20 -11.71 -19.73
CA TYR A 191 -14.51 -11.50 -18.46
C TYR A 191 -15.41 -11.84 -17.27
N VAL A 192 -16.65 -11.32 -17.27
CA VAL A 192 -17.63 -11.60 -16.21
C VAL A 192 -17.97 -13.08 -16.17
N GLU A 193 -18.15 -13.72 -17.34
CA GLU A 193 -18.41 -15.16 -17.41
C GLU A 193 -17.25 -16.00 -16.83
N ASN A 194 -16.01 -15.70 -17.25
CA ASN A 194 -14.83 -16.40 -16.76
C ASN A 194 -14.57 -16.13 -15.28
N LEU A 195 -14.81 -14.91 -14.80
CA LEU A 195 -14.74 -14.58 -13.38
C LEU A 195 -15.74 -15.40 -12.56
N CYS A 196 -16.98 -15.56 -13.04
CA CYS A 196 -17.97 -16.40 -12.37
C CYS A 196 -17.55 -17.89 -12.36
N LYS A 197 -16.97 -18.40 -13.45
CA LYS A 197 -16.38 -19.76 -13.48
C LYS A 197 -15.26 -19.89 -12.46
N GLU A 198 -14.40 -18.89 -12.32
CA GLU A 198 -13.26 -18.91 -11.40
C GLU A 198 -13.72 -18.87 -9.94
N ILE A 199 -14.77 -18.07 -9.66
CA ILE A 199 -15.43 -18.00 -8.36
C ILE A 199 -15.94 -19.37 -7.95
N ARG A 200 -16.75 -20.03 -8.79
CA ARG A 200 -17.26 -21.39 -8.55
C ARG A 200 -16.15 -22.38 -8.23
N GLN A 201 -15.11 -22.39 -9.04
CA GLN A 201 -14.00 -23.32 -8.87
C GLN A 201 -13.21 -23.04 -7.58
N THR A 202 -12.92 -21.77 -7.30
CA THR A 202 -12.20 -21.36 -6.10
C THR A 202 -13.00 -21.69 -4.83
N ALA A 203 -14.32 -21.47 -4.86
CA ALA A 203 -15.23 -21.85 -3.80
C ALA A 203 -15.26 -23.37 -3.56
N ALA A 204 -15.35 -24.16 -4.63
CA ALA A 204 -15.31 -25.63 -4.53
C ALA A 204 -14.03 -26.11 -3.84
N VAL A 205 -12.86 -25.58 -4.21
CA VAL A 205 -11.59 -25.92 -3.55
C VAL A 205 -11.57 -25.48 -2.08
N ALA A 206 -12.00 -24.26 -1.77
CA ALA A 206 -12.03 -23.75 -0.40
C ALA A 206 -12.97 -24.59 0.50
N ASN A 207 -14.14 -24.96 -0.01
CA ASN A 207 -15.12 -25.78 0.68
C ASN A 207 -14.59 -27.21 0.91
N GLU A 208 -13.92 -27.82 -0.08
CA GLU A 208 -13.29 -29.13 0.07
C GLU A 208 -12.21 -29.14 1.16
N LEU A 209 -11.45 -28.06 1.27
CA LEU A 209 -10.41 -27.86 2.28
C LEU A 209 -10.98 -27.47 3.66
N GLY A 210 -12.28 -27.17 3.77
CA GLY A 210 -12.91 -26.73 5.01
C GLY A 210 -12.43 -25.35 5.49
N LEU A 211 -12.04 -24.48 4.56
CA LEU A 211 -11.64 -23.10 4.85
C LEU A 211 -12.86 -22.22 5.10
N ARG A 212 -12.72 -21.19 5.95
CA ARG A 212 -13.79 -20.26 6.32
C ARG A 212 -13.53 -18.88 5.73
N LEU A 213 -14.47 -18.39 4.92
CA LEU A 213 -14.37 -17.08 4.32
C LEU A 213 -14.72 -16.00 5.34
N GLU A 214 -13.74 -15.16 5.69
CA GLU A 214 -13.92 -14.13 6.73
C GLU A 214 -14.03 -12.71 6.18
N SER A 215 -13.47 -12.44 5.00
CA SER A 215 -13.61 -11.13 4.36
C SER A 215 -13.58 -11.21 2.84
N ILE A 216 -14.40 -10.39 2.18
CA ILE A 216 -14.39 -10.23 0.72
C ILE A 216 -14.00 -8.78 0.38
N TYR A 217 -13.10 -8.59 -0.58
CA TYR A 217 -12.68 -7.28 -1.04
C TYR A 217 -12.62 -7.21 -2.56
N TRP A 218 -13.31 -6.24 -3.15
CA TRP A 218 -13.25 -5.98 -4.59
C TRP A 218 -12.44 -4.73 -4.90
N GLY A 219 -11.45 -4.85 -5.78
CA GLY A 219 -10.57 -3.74 -6.15
C GLY A 219 -9.91 -3.91 -7.53
N GLY A 220 -8.68 -3.39 -7.66
CA GLY A 220 -7.85 -3.52 -8.86
C GLY A 220 -7.93 -2.29 -9.76
N GLY A 221 -9.10 -2.08 -10.38
CA GLY A 221 -9.41 -0.88 -11.17
C GLY A 221 -10.51 -0.06 -10.51
N THR A 222 -11.70 -0.12 -11.08
CA THR A 222 -12.90 0.51 -10.54
C THR A 222 -14.05 -0.48 -10.75
N PRO A 223 -14.37 -1.33 -9.75
CA PRO A 223 -15.45 -2.31 -9.83
C PRO A 223 -16.77 -1.74 -10.35
N THR A 224 -17.12 -0.53 -9.93
CA THR A 224 -18.32 0.19 -10.36
C THR A 224 -18.32 0.62 -11.83
N THR A 225 -17.26 0.34 -12.60
CA THR A 225 -17.27 0.43 -14.07
C THR A 225 -18.17 -0.63 -14.70
N LEU A 226 -18.37 -1.77 -14.03
CA LEU A 226 -19.32 -2.80 -14.45
C LEU A 226 -20.76 -2.24 -14.42
N SER A 227 -21.63 -2.80 -15.27
CA SER A 227 -23.07 -2.48 -15.21
C SER A 227 -23.70 -3.05 -13.94
N ALA A 228 -24.89 -2.58 -13.59
CA ALA A 228 -25.64 -3.11 -12.45
C ALA A 228 -25.89 -4.62 -12.61
N GLU A 229 -26.26 -5.08 -13.81
CA GLU A 229 -26.52 -6.51 -14.05
C GLU A 229 -25.24 -7.36 -13.93
N MET A 230 -24.09 -6.83 -14.36
CA MET A 230 -22.81 -7.53 -14.21
C MET A 230 -22.38 -7.62 -12.73
N LEU A 231 -22.56 -6.55 -11.97
CA LEU A 231 -22.30 -6.54 -10.52
C LEU A 231 -23.21 -7.55 -9.80
N GLU A 232 -24.50 -7.52 -10.10
CA GLU A 232 -25.50 -8.43 -9.55
C GLU A 232 -25.13 -9.88 -9.83
N ARG A 233 -24.78 -10.20 -11.09
CA ARG A 233 -24.39 -11.55 -11.49
C ARG A 233 -23.17 -12.07 -10.71
N ILE A 234 -22.12 -11.28 -10.59
CA ILE A 234 -20.90 -11.72 -9.87
C ILE A 234 -21.17 -11.85 -8.37
N CYS A 235 -21.91 -10.90 -7.77
CA CYS A 235 -22.28 -10.98 -6.35
C CYS A 235 -23.16 -12.21 -6.08
N ALA A 236 -24.12 -12.50 -6.96
CA ALA A 236 -24.98 -13.67 -6.86
C ALA A 236 -24.17 -14.98 -6.92
N GLU A 237 -23.15 -15.04 -7.78
CA GLU A 237 -22.24 -16.20 -7.84
C GLU A 237 -21.49 -16.38 -6.52
N ILE A 238 -20.87 -15.32 -5.97
CA ILE A 238 -20.17 -15.40 -4.68
C ILE A 238 -21.10 -15.87 -3.57
N ASN A 239 -22.31 -15.29 -3.49
CA ASN A 239 -23.29 -15.60 -2.45
C ASN A 239 -23.89 -17.01 -2.61
N ALA A 240 -23.83 -17.61 -3.81
CA ALA A 240 -24.34 -18.95 -4.07
C ALA A 240 -23.30 -20.03 -3.75
N ASP A 241 -22.01 -19.78 -4.03
CA ASP A 241 -20.97 -20.82 -3.95
C ASP A 241 -20.14 -20.80 -2.67
N PHE A 242 -19.97 -19.64 -2.03
CA PHE A 242 -19.26 -19.51 -0.76
C PHE A 242 -20.22 -19.51 0.43
N ASP A 243 -19.81 -20.17 1.53
CA ASP A 243 -20.47 -19.99 2.83
C ASP A 243 -20.09 -18.63 3.44
N LEU A 244 -21.06 -17.73 3.51
CA LEU A 244 -20.90 -16.39 4.07
C LEU A 244 -21.28 -16.30 5.56
N SER A 245 -21.61 -17.42 6.21
CA SER A 245 -22.01 -17.43 7.64
C SER A 245 -20.92 -16.90 8.59
N HIS A 246 -19.66 -16.92 8.15
CA HIS A 246 -18.50 -16.44 8.88
C HIS A 246 -17.99 -15.06 8.40
N ILE A 247 -18.68 -14.41 7.47
CA ILE A 247 -18.22 -13.13 6.91
C ILE A 247 -18.23 -12.04 7.98
N ARG A 248 -17.07 -11.39 8.16
CA ARG A 248 -16.91 -10.22 9.04
C ARG A 248 -16.93 -8.92 8.25
N GLU A 249 -16.43 -8.95 7.01
CA GLU A 249 -16.35 -7.78 6.14
C GLU A 249 -16.62 -8.14 4.67
N TYR A 250 -17.50 -7.40 4.02
CA TYR A 250 -17.66 -7.44 2.57
C TYR A 250 -17.52 -6.02 2.03
N THR A 251 -16.42 -5.77 1.32
CA THR A 251 -16.07 -4.47 0.72
C THR A 251 -16.14 -4.50 -0.81
N ILE A 252 -16.75 -3.46 -1.40
CA ILE A 252 -16.57 -3.13 -2.82
C ILE A 252 -16.04 -1.71 -2.99
N GLU A 253 -14.93 -1.56 -3.70
CA GLU A 253 -14.44 -0.24 -4.08
C GLU A 253 -15.38 0.44 -5.10
N ALA A 254 -15.95 1.58 -4.71
CA ALA A 254 -16.73 2.48 -5.55
C ALA A 254 -15.96 3.80 -5.77
N GLY A 255 -14.62 3.69 -5.83
CA GLY A 255 -13.70 4.80 -5.63
C GLY A 255 -13.78 5.93 -6.66
N ARG A 256 -14.58 5.80 -7.72
CA ARG A 256 -14.82 6.88 -8.69
C ARG A 256 -16.30 7.26 -8.79
N ALA A 257 -16.63 8.48 -8.36
CA ALA A 257 -17.99 9.01 -8.42
C ALA A 257 -18.59 9.02 -9.84
N ASP A 258 -17.77 9.19 -10.89
CA ASP A 258 -18.21 9.14 -12.31
C ASP A 258 -18.65 7.76 -12.80
N THR A 259 -18.56 6.72 -11.97
CA THR A 259 -19.00 5.36 -12.32
C THR A 259 -20.15 4.84 -11.46
N VAL A 260 -20.47 5.55 -10.37
CA VAL A 260 -21.46 5.13 -9.39
C VAL A 260 -22.82 5.68 -9.77
N THR A 261 -23.84 4.83 -9.69
CA THR A 261 -25.24 5.20 -9.87
C THR A 261 -26.08 4.64 -8.72
N PRO A 262 -27.25 5.22 -8.41
CA PRO A 262 -28.15 4.69 -7.38
C PRO A 262 -28.53 3.22 -7.60
N GLU A 263 -28.70 2.82 -8.86
CA GLU A 263 -28.98 1.43 -9.23
C GLU A 263 -27.86 0.49 -8.80
N LYS A 264 -26.60 0.82 -9.11
CA LYS A 264 -25.44 0.02 -8.70
C LYS A 264 -25.30 -0.04 -7.18
N LEU A 265 -25.53 1.08 -6.49
CA LEU A 265 -25.48 1.11 -5.02
C LEU A 265 -26.53 0.19 -4.41
N ARG A 266 -27.75 0.12 -4.97
CA ARG A 266 -28.80 -0.81 -4.51
C ARG A 266 -28.41 -2.27 -4.75
N VAL A 267 -27.87 -2.60 -5.92
CA VAL A 267 -27.36 -3.95 -6.20
C VAL A 267 -26.27 -4.34 -5.21
N ILE A 268 -25.29 -3.48 -5.00
CA ILE A 268 -24.18 -3.70 -4.06
C ILE A 268 -24.74 -3.90 -2.63
N LYS A 269 -25.67 -3.05 -2.18
CA LYS A 269 -26.26 -3.18 -0.85
C LYS A 269 -27.09 -4.48 -0.71
N ALA A 270 -27.87 -4.83 -1.72
CA ALA A 270 -28.70 -6.04 -1.74
C ALA A 270 -27.86 -7.33 -1.71
N ALA A 271 -26.63 -7.29 -2.24
CA ALA A 271 -25.68 -8.39 -2.16
C ALA A 271 -25.10 -8.63 -0.76
N GLY A 272 -25.38 -7.78 0.23
CA GLY A 272 -24.85 -7.89 1.59
C GLY A 272 -23.53 -7.15 1.81
N VAL A 273 -23.11 -6.30 0.87
CA VAL A 273 -21.91 -5.47 1.02
C VAL A 273 -22.13 -4.44 2.13
N GLY A 274 -21.30 -4.53 3.18
CA GLY A 274 -21.35 -3.64 4.34
C GLY A 274 -20.50 -2.39 4.18
N ARG A 275 -19.39 -2.47 3.42
CA ARG A 275 -18.40 -1.40 3.28
C ARG A 275 -18.17 -1.02 1.83
N ILE A 276 -18.08 0.28 1.56
CA ILE A 276 -17.70 0.80 0.24
C ILE A 276 -16.64 1.90 0.36
N SER A 277 -15.93 2.18 -0.74
CA SER A 277 -15.02 3.33 -0.82
C SER A 277 -15.55 4.35 -1.83
N ILE A 278 -15.61 5.62 -1.46
CA ILE A 278 -15.98 6.74 -2.32
C ILE A 278 -14.84 7.74 -2.20
N ASN A 279 -13.95 7.76 -3.19
CA ASN A 279 -12.63 8.32 -2.98
C ASN A 279 -12.50 9.67 -3.70
N PRO A 280 -12.55 10.82 -3.00
CA PRO A 280 -12.33 12.15 -3.60
C PRO A 280 -10.89 12.31 -4.10
N GLN A 281 -9.91 11.80 -3.36
CA GLN A 281 -8.46 12.06 -3.50
C GLN A 281 -8.09 13.51 -3.13
N THR A 282 -8.91 14.47 -3.55
CA THR A 282 -8.84 15.90 -3.21
C THR A 282 -10.23 16.52 -3.39
N PHE A 283 -10.55 17.58 -2.65
CA PHE A 283 -11.77 18.37 -2.82
C PHE A 283 -11.50 19.66 -3.60
N ASN A 284 -10.67 19.56 -4.64
CA ASN A 284 -10.34 20.66 -5.56
C ASN A 284 -10.53 20.21 -7.02
N ASP A 285 -11.49 20.80 -7.71
CA ASP A 285 -11.82 20.44 -9.09
C ASP A 285 -10.67 20.68 -10.08
N GLU A 286 -9.82 21.68 -9.85
CA GLU A 286 -8.66 21.94 -10.70
C GLU A 286 -7.59 20.88 -10.55
N VAL A 287 -7.33 20.45 -9.31
CA VAL A 287 -6.42 19.33 -9.02
C VAL A 287 -6.99 18.04 -9.60
N LEU A 288 -8.29 17.77 -9.45
CA LEU A 288 -8.97 16.59 -10.04
C LEU A 288 -8.78 16.53 -11.57
N ARG A 289 -8.98 17.65 -12.26
CA ARG A 289 -8.73 17.73 -13.72
C ARG A 289 -7.26 17.44 -14.04
N THR A 290 -6.33 18.04 -13.31
CA THR A 290 -4.88 17.89 -13.50
C THR A 290 -4.41 16.45 -13.34
N ILE A 291 -4.98 15.70 -12.40
CA ILE A 291 -4.61 14.30 -12.14
C ILE A 291 -5.37 13.29 -13.03
N GLY A 292 -6.19 13.77 -13.97
CA GLY A 292 -6.88 12.96 -14.97
C GLY A 292 -8.22 12.36 -14.50
N ARG A 293 -8.86 12.95 -13.48
CA ARG A 293 -10.20 12.59 -13.03
C ARG A 293 -11.24 13.54 -13.64
N ARG A 294 -12.38 12.97 -14.04
CA ARG A 294 -13.43 13.69 -14.79
C ARG A 294 -14.69 14.02 -13.98
N HIS A 295 -14.81 13.46 -12.78
CA HIS A 295 -15.86 13.82 -11.83
C HIS A 295 -15.47 15.11 -11.11
N THR A 296 -16.46 15.82 -10.58
CA THR A 296 -16.29 17.01 -9.75
C THR A 296 -16.39 16.68 -8.27
N VAL A 297 -16.04 17.65 -7.43
CA VAL A 297 -16.31 17.59 -5.98
C VAL A 297 -17.80 17.33 -5.70
N ASP A 298 -18.70 18.00 -6.42
CA ASP A 298 -20.15 17.83 -6.24
C ASP A 298 -20.61 16.41 -6.58
N ASP A 299 -19.98 15.75 -7.55
CA ASP A 299 -20.25 14.33 -7.84
C ASP A 299 -19.89 13.44 -6.65
N VAL A 300 -18.75 13.69 -5.99
CA VAL A 300 -18.36 12.93 -4.79
C VAL A 300 -19.37 13.14 -3.66
N VAL A 301 -19.74 14.39 -3.40
CA VAL A 301 -20.70 14.74 -2.35
C VAL A 301 -22.05 14.08 -2.61
N ARG A 302 -22.55 14.17 -3.86
CA ARG A 302 -23.80 13.52 -4.27
C ARG A 302 -23.75 12.02 -4.03
N VAL A 303 -22.74 11.33 -4.54
CA VAL A 303 -22.61 9.87 -4.42
C VAL A 303 -22.47 9.43 -2.96
N PHE A 304 -21.76 10.21 -2.13
CA PHE A 304 -21.69 9.97 -0.69
C PHE A 304 -23.07 10.06 -0.02
N CYS A 305 -23.83 11.12 -0.30
CA CYS A 305 -25.17 11.28 0.25
C CYS A 305 -26.13 10.17 -0.22
N GLU A 306 -26.12 9.84 -1.52
CA GLU A 306 -26.93 8.74 -2.08
C GLU A 306 -26.60 7.39 -1.41
N ALA A 307 -25.32 7.10 -1.18
CA ALA A 307 -24.92 5.90 -0.47
C ALA A 307 -25.43 5.87 0.98
N ARG A 308 -25.37 7.00 1.69
CA ARG A 308 -25.94 7.13 3.05
C ARG A 308 -27.45 6.90 3.05
N GLU A 309 -28.17 7.49 2.10
CA GLU A 309 -29.63 7.35 1.96
C GLU A 309 -30.04 5.90 1.66
N ILE A 310 -29.24 5.16 0.90
CA ILE A 310 -29.44 3.72 0.64
C ILE A 310 -29.12 2.86 1.87
N GLY A 311 -28.45 3.42 2.88
CA GLY A 311 -28.14 2.74 4.15
C GLY A 311 -26.73 2.18 4.23
N PHE A 312 -25.76 2.72 3.47
CA PHE A 312 -24.35 2.47 3.78
C PHE A 312 -23.93 3.29 5.00
N ASP A 313 -23.40 2.61 5.99
CA ASP A 313 -22.95 3.18 7.27
C ASP A 313 -21.45 2.98 7.50
N ASN A 314 -20.74 2.29 6.60
CA ASN A 314 -19.29 2.16 6.58
C ASN A 314 -18.74 2.61 5.22
N ILE A 315 -18.37 3.89 5.13
CA ILE A 315 -17.81 4.50 3.91
C ILE A 315 -16.38 4.95 4.16
N ASN A 316 -15.48 4.53 3.27
CA ASN A 316 -14.10 5.00 3.20
C ASN A 316 -13.93 6.15 2.19
N MET A 317 -13.09 7.12 2.52
CA MET A 317 -12.58 8.11 1.57
C MET A 317 -11.05 8.07 1.47
N ASP A 318 -10.51 7.94 0.27
CA ASP A 318 -9.07 8.13 0.06
C ASP A 318 -8.76 9.61 -0.22
N LEU A 319 -7.71 10.13 0.42
CA LEU A 319 -7.06 11.42 0.15
C LEU A 319 -5.61 11.20 -0.25
N ILE A 320 -5.05 12.04 -1.12
CA ILE A 320 -3.65 11.94 -1.54
C ILE A 320 -2.94 13.27 -1.29
N ALA A 321 -1.93 13.25 -0.42
CA ALA A 321 -1.05 14.39 -0.20
C ALA A 321 0.01 14.51 -1.31
N GLY A 322 0.30 15.76 -1.69
CA GLY A 322 1.34 16.08 -2.68
C GLY A 322 0.93 15.85 -4.13
N LEU A 323 -0.37 15.83 -4.45
CA LEU A 323 -0.85 15.76 -5.83
C LEU A 323 -0.32 16.93 -6.67
N THR A 324 -0.07 16.67 -7.96
CA THR A 324 0.40 17.69 -8.90
C THR A 324 -0.62 18.83 -9.00
N GLY A 325 -0.16 20.06 -8.73
CA GLY A 325 -0.99 21.26 -8.75
C GLY A 325 -1.75 21.53 -7.44
N ASP A 326 -1.64 20.66 -6.43
CA ASP A 326 -2.27 20.88 -5.13
C ASP A 326 -1.35 21.71 -4.21
N THR A 327 -1.93 22.71 -3.53
CA THR A 327 -1.21 23.53 -2.54
C THR A 327 -1.47 23.02 -1.14
N TYR A 328 -0.64 23.43 -0.17
CA TYR A 328 -0.85 23.09 1.23
C TYR A 328 -2.25 23.52 1.72
N GLU A 329 -2.68 24.73 1.40
CA GLU A 329 -3.98 25.28 1.80
C GLU A 329 -5.15 24.53 1.15
N SER A 330 -5.03 24.22 -0.16
CA SER A 330 -6.02 23.42 -0.90
C SER A 330 -6.16 22.01 -0.33
N PHE A 331 -5.05 21.38 0.04
CA PHE A 331 -5.05 20.08 0.70
C PHE A 331 -5.67 20.16 2.11
N CYS A 332 -5.35 21.18 2.91
CA CYS A 332 -5.96 21.38 4.22
C CYS A 332 -7.49 21.49 4.12
N ASN A 333 -7.99 22.28 3.15
CA ASN A 333 -9.42 22.37 2.87
C ASN A 333 -10.02 21.00 2.49
N SER A 334 -9.28 20.17 1.76
CA SER A 334 -9.72 18.82 1.39
C SER A 334 -9.84 17.89 2.59
N VAL A 335 -8.88 17.94 3.52
CA VAL A 335 -8.94 17.21 4.80
C VAL A 335 -10.13 17.68 5.63
N ASP A 336 -10.30 18.99 5.81
CA ASP A 336 -11.41 19.54 6.59
C ASP A 336 -12.77 19.20 5.98
N ARG A 337 -12.85 19.21 4.65
CA ARG A 337 -14.06 18.80 3.93
C ARG A 337 -14.36 17.33 4.14
N ALA A 338 -13.38 16.44 3.99
CA ALA A 338 -13.54 15.01 4.23
C ALA A 338 -14.03 14.75 5.66
N VAL A 339 -13.39 15.35 6.65
CA VAL A 339 -13.78 15.24 8.07
C VAL A 339 -15.20 15.78 8.31
N SER A 340 -15.58 16.89 7.66
CA SER A 340 -16.94 17.45 7.78
C SER A 340 -18.03 16.54 7.20
N MET A 341 -17.70 15.74 6.18
CA MET A 341 -18.60 14.72 5.63
C MET A 341 -18.74 13.51 6.56
N ASN A 342 -17.88 13.41 7.58
CA ASN A 342 -17.94 12.43 8.65
C ASN A 342 -17.97 10.95 8.19
N PRO A 343 -17.14 10.52 7.20
CA PRO A 343 -17.04 9.12 6.81
C PRO A 343 -16.54 8.27 8.00
N GLU A 344 -16.72 6.96 7.93
CA GLU A 344 -16.26 6.07 8.99
C GLU A 344 -14.76 5.80 8.89
N ASN A 345 -14.23 5.89 7.67
CA ASN A 345 -12.84 5.59 7.37
C ASN A 345 -12.28 6.62 6.37
N ILE A 346 -11.04 7.03 6.59
CA ILE A 346 -10.28 7.91 5.70
C ILE A 346 -8.90 7.28 5.51
N THR A 347 -8.55 6.94 4.27
CA THR A 347 -7.19 6.51 3.97
C THR A 347 -6.40 7.68 3.41
N LEU A 348 -5.32 8.05 4.11
CA LEU A 348 -4.42 9.09 3.67
C LEU A 348 -3.22 8.46 2.97
N HIS A 349 -3.07 8.78 1.68
CA HIS A 349 -1.94 8.40 0.88
C HIS A 349 -0.96 9.56 0.67
N THR A 350 0.28 9.21 0.40
CA THR A 350 1.29 10.13 -0.13
C THR A 350 1.51 9.82 -1.61
N LEU A 351 1.59 10.85 -2.46
CA LEU A 351 1.89 10.66 -3.88
C LEU A 351 3.22 9.89 -4.07
N ALA A 352 3.14 8.78 -4.81
CA ALA A 352 4.30 8.04 -5.28
C ALA A 352 4.63 8.46 -6.72
N LEU A 353 5.86 8.95 -6.95
CA LEU A 353 6.28 9.48 -8.25
C LEU A 353 6.67 8.36 -9.23
N LYS A 354 6.30 8.56 -10.50
CA LYS A 354 6.61 7.64 -11.61
C LYS A 354 7.99 7.95 -12.22
N ARG A 355 8.63 6.92 -12.75
CA ARG A 355 10.00 6.91 -13.33
C ARG A 355 10.24 7.85 -14.52
N SER A 356 9.21 8.49 -15.08
CA SER A 356 9.25 9.14 -16.39
C SER A 356 9.13 10.67 -16.38
N SER A 357 9.24 11.34 -15.23
CA SER A 357 9.45 12.80 -15.20
C SER A 357 10.93 13.09 -15.38
N ASN A 358 11.36 13.20 -16.63
CA ASN A 358 12.67 13.72 -16.97
C ASN A 358 12.72 15.18 -16.52
N ILE A 359 13.74 15.53 -15.75
CA ILE A 359 14.02 16.85 -15.13
C ILE A 359 13.36 16.99 -13.76
N VAL A 360 14.12 16.62 -12.71
CA VAL A 360 13.95 17.23 -11.39
C VAL A 360 15.33 17.51 -10.80
N THR A 361 15.56 18.76 -10.41
CA THR A 361 16.76 19.21 -9.72
C THR A 361 16.58 18.97 -8.21
N HIS A 362 17.65 18.51 -7.54
CA HIS A 362 17.67 18.16 -6.11
C HIS A 362 16.94 19.13 -5.16
N GLY A 363 16.93 20.44 -5.45
CA GLY A 363 16.26 21.45 -4.61
C GLY A 363 14.73 21.46 -4.68
N VAL A 364 14.13 21.05 -5.80
CA VAL A 364 12.67 20.99 -5.98
C VAL A 364 12.08 19.78 -5.22
N ASP A 365 12.85 18.70 -5.07
CA ASP A 365 12.44 17.46 -4.42
C ASP A 365 12.34 17.58 -2.90
N VAL A 366 13.33 18.22 -2.27
CA VAL A 366 13.32 18.47 -0.82
C VAL A 366 12.12 19.35 -0.46
N GLN A 367 11.87 20.42 -1.23
CA GLN A 367 10.72 21.29 -1.01
C GLN A 367 9.38 20.55 -1.18
N SER A 368 9.26 19.72 -2.20
CA SER A 368 8.05 18.92 -2.44
C SER A 368 7.81 17.90 -1.32
N GLY A 369 8.86 17.25 -0.83
CA GLY A 369 8.81 16.34 0.31
C GLY A 369 8.45 17.04 1.63
N GLU A 370 8.99 18.23 1.86
CA GLU A 370 8.67 19.05 3.04
C GLU A 370 7.22 19.54 3.04
N ILE A 371 6.71 19.97 1.89
CA ILE A 371 5.30 20.36 1.73
C ILE A 371 4.39 19.15 1.98
N ALA A 372 4.70 17.99 1.39
CA ALA A 372 3.94 16.76 1.64
C ALA A 372 3.98 16.35 3.12
N ASN A 373 5.12 16.52 3.80
CA ASN A 373 5.20 16.28 5.24
C ASN A 373 4.31 17.23 6.05
N LYS A 374 4.27 18.53 5.71
CA LYS A 374 3.35 19.50 6.34
C LYS A 374 1.89 19.11 6.11
N MET A 375 1.53 18.69 4.89
CA MET A 375 0.19 18.17 4.56
C MET A 375 -0.17 16.97 5.45
N LEU A 376 0.72 15.98 5.57
CA LEU A 376 0.50 14.82 6.44
C LEU A 376 0.35 15.23 7.90
N GLU A 377 1.23 16.09 8.43
CA GLU A 377 1.15 16.53 9.83
C GLU A 377 -0.18 17.25 10.12
N PHE A 378 -0.64 18.11 9.21
CA PHE A 378 -1.96 18.74 9.33
C PHE A 378 -3.08 17.70 9.35
N ALA A 379 -3.09 16.79 8.37
CA ALA A 379 -4.12 15.76 8.26
C ALA A 379 -4.19 14.86 9.49
N GLN A 380 -3.05 14.36 9.97
CA GLN A 380 -2.96 13.49 11.14
C GLN A 380 -3.50 14.19 12.38
N ASN A 381 -3.08 15.44 12.65
CA ASN A 381 -3.59 16.22 13.77
C ASN A 381 -5.11 16.42 13.66
N ARG A 382 -5.61 16.71 12.45
CA ARG A 382 -7.03 16.90 12.22
C ARG A 382 -7.83 15.62 12.43
N PHE A 383 -7.35 14.47 11.95
CA PHE A 383 -7.97 13.17 12.14
C PHE A 383 -8.05 12.79 13.62
N TYR A 384 -6.95 12.93 14.37
CA TYR A 384 -6.97 12.73 15.82
C TYR A 384 -7.99 13.64 16.52
N SER A 385 -8.01 14.94 16.17
CA SER A 385 -8.98 15.89 16.77
C SER A 385 -10.44 15.57 16.47
N ALA A 386 -10.70 14.88 15.36
CA ALA A 386 -12.02 14.44 14.93
C ALA A 386 -12.38 13.03 15.40
N GLY A 387 -11.51 12.38 16.19
CA GLY A 387 -11.76 11.06 16.79
C GLY A 387 -11.40 9.86 15.90
N TYR A 388 -10.74 10.07 14.77
CA TYR A 388 -10.20 8.97 13.97
C TYR A 388 -8.88 8.47 14.55
N LYS A 389 -8.66 7.16 14.48
CA LYS A 389 -7.44 6.49 14.94
C LYS A 389 -6.77 5.77 13.78
N PRO A 390 -5.44 5.73 13.73
CA PRO A 390 -4.72 4.99 12.70
C PRO A 390 -4.83 3.49 13.00
N TYR A 391 -5.13 2.68 11.99
CA TYR A 391 -5.36 1.24 12.18
C TYR A 391 -4.54 0.32 11.27
N TYR A 392 -4.01 0.84 10.16
CA TYR A 392 -3.06 0.13 9.31
C TYR A 392 -2.15 1.13 8.60
N MET A 393 -0.95 0.69 8.23
CA MET A 393 -0.02 1.57 7.51
C MET A 393 0.93 0.81 6.59
N TYR A 394 1.45 1.54 5.60
CA TYR A 394 2.53 1.07 4.76
C TYR A 394 3.26 2.21 4.08
N ARG A 395 4.46 1.92 3.60
CA ARG A 395 5.30 2.84 2.83
C ARG A 395 5.48 2.30 1.43
N GLN A 396 5.49 3.19 0.45
CA GLN A 396 5.81 2.82 -0.93
C GLN A 396 7.13 3.47 -1.32
N SER A 397 7.94 2.73 -2.08
CA SER A 397 9.14 3.28 -2.69
C SER A 397 8.76 4.50 -3.55
N ARG A 398 9.58 5.56 -3.48
CA ARG A 398 9.37 6.83 -4.20
C ARG A 398 8.10 7.60 -3.81
N SER A 399 7.55 7.36 -2.63
CA SER A 399 6.62 8.30 -2.02
C SER A 399 7.34 9.63 -1.76
N LEU A 400 6.68 10.76 -2.01
CA LEU A 400 7.24 12.08 -1.69
C LEU A 400 7.70 12.13 -0.23
N GLY A 401 8.93 12.61 -0.01
CA GLY A 401 9.53 12.68 1.33
C GLY A 401 9.74 11.32 2.02
N ASN A 402 9.62 10.20 1.29
CA ASN A 402 9.66 8.85 1.87
C ASN A 402 8.63 8.65 3.00
N LEU A 403 7.46 9.29 2.84
CA LEU A 403 6.39 9.27 3.81
C LEU A 403 5.51 8.01 3.68
N GLU A 404 4.59 7.87 4.63
CA GLU A 404 3.70 6.73 4.76
C GLU A 404 2.33 6.95 4.13
N ASN A 405 1.61 5.84 3.95
CA ASN A 405 0.17 5.77 3.75
C ASN A 405 -0.45 5.16 5.01
N VAL A 406 -1.55 5.71 5.49
CA VAL A 406 -2.19 5.28 6.74
C VAL A 406 -3.71 5.29 6.58
N GLY A 407 -4.35 4.23 7.03
CA GLY A 407 -5.80 4.21 7.23
C GLY A 407 -6.17 4.76 8.59
N TRP A 408 -7.16 5.65 8.60
CA TRP A 408 -7.72 6.26 9.79
C TRP A 408 -9.20 5.90 9.88
N CYS A 409 -9.67 5.43 11.03
CA CYS A 409 -11.06 5.06 11.18
C CYS A 409 -11.61 5.47 12.54
N LYS A 410 -12.93 5.54 12.63
CA LYS A 410 -13.63 5.50 13.91
C LYS A 410 -13.51 4.08 14.49
N ASP A 411 -13.62 3.93 15.81
CA ASP A 411 -13.57 2.63 16.46
C ASP A 411 -14.63 1.67 15.89
N GLY A 412 -14.23 0.45 15.51
CA GLY A 412 -15.11 -0.56 14.93
C GLY A 412 -15.29 -0.49 13.41
N PHE A 413 -14.63 0.46 12.74
CA PHE A 413 -14.67 0.63 11.28
C PHE A 413 -13.31 0.40 10.60
N GLU A 414 -12.43 -0.36 11.26
CA GLU A 414 -11.21 -0.87 10.67
C GLU A 414 -11.52 -1.73 9.43
N CYS A 415 -10.70 -1.59 8.38
CA CYS A 415 -10.77 -2.48 7.20
C CYS A 415 -10.01 -3.78 7.51
N LEU A 416 -10.73 -4.87 7.78
CA LEU A 416 -10.13 -6.13 8.20
C LEU A 416 -9.27 -6.73 7.09
N TYR A 417 -9.77 -6.72 5.85
CA TYR A 417 -9.04 -7.24 4.69
C TYR A 417 -7.66 -6.59 4.53
N ASN A 418 -7.57 -5.27 4.72
CA ASN A 418 -6.30 -4.56 4.59
C ASN A 418 -5.26 -5.08 5.58
N ILE A 419 -5.66 -5.34 6.83
CA ILE A 419 -4.76 -5.87 7.84
C ILE A 419 -4.39 -7.31 7.52
N PHE A 420 -5.35 -8.19 7.22
CA PHE A 420 -5.06 -9.58 6.89
C PHE A 420 -4.09 -9.72 5.71
N MET A 421 -4.25 -8.89 4.67
CA MET A 421 -3.39 -8.89 3.49
C MET A 421 -2.00 -8.31 3.80
N MET A 422 -1.91 -7.28 4.63
CA MET A 422 -0.67 -6.57 4.93
C MET A 422 0.16 -7.26 6.01
N GLU A 423 -0.46 -7.75 7.06
CA GLU A 423 0.24 -8.54 8.09
C GLU A 423 0.48 -9.98 7.63
N GLU A 424 -0.20 -10.40 6.55
CA GLU A 424 -0.13 -11.75 5.97
C GLU A 424 -0.54 -12.80 7.02
N CYS A 425 -1.67 -12.53 7.67
CA CYS A 425 -2.23 -13.33 8.77
C CYS A 425 -2.72 -14.68 8.29
N HIS A 426 -3.39 -14.70 7.13
CA HIS A 426 -3.96 -15.90 6.53
C HIS A 426 -3.95 -15.87 5.01
N THR A 427 -4.46 -16.94 4.43
CA THR A 427 -4.57 -17.10 2.98
C THR A 427 -5.52 -16.05 2.38
N VAL A 428 -5.12 -15.49 1.24
CA VAL A 428 -5.96 -14.65 0.39
C VAL A 428 -6.16 -15.38 -0.94
N LEU A 429 -7.34 -15.97 -1.13
CA LEU A 429 -7.74 -16.51 -2.42
C LEU A 429 -8.18 -15.35 -3.32
N ALA A 430 -7.69 -15.34 -4.56
CA ALA A 430 -7.90 -14.20 -5.44
C ALA A 430 -8.37 -14.64 -6.83
N VAL A 431 -9.33 -13.91 -7.39
CA VAL A 431 -9.96 -14.18 -8.69
C VAL A 431 -9.96 -12.94 -9.59
N GLY A 432 -10.01 -13.17 -10.91
CA GLY A 432 -10.00 -12.13 -11.94
C GLY A 432 -8.61 -11.75 -12.45
N ALA A 433 -8.56 -11.05 -13.58
CA ALA A 433 -7.29 -10.61 -14.18
C ALA A 433 -6.46 -9.71 -13.23
N GLY A 434 -5.16 -9.95 -13.19
CA GLY A 434 -4.20 -9.27 -12.31
C GLY A 434 -4.26 -9.70 -10.83
N ALA A 435 -5.19 -10.60 -10.46
CA ALA A 435 -5.28 -11.12 -9.12
C ALA A 435 -4.10 -12.05 -8.79
N VAL A 436 -3.70 -12.05 -7.51
CA VAL A 436 -2.66 -12.93 -6.99
C VAL A 436 -3.19 -13.60 -5.74
N THR A 437 -3.38 -14.91 -5.80
CA THR A 437 -3.67 -15.70 -4.61
C THR A 437 -2.40 -15.79 -3.77
N LYS A 438 -2.50 -15.51 -2.48
CA LYS A 438 -1.42 -15.65 -1.50
C LYS A 438 -1.79 -16.76 -0.53
N LEU A 439 -1.07 -17.87 -0.59
CA LEU A 439 -1.26 -19.00 0.31
C LEU A 439 -0.31 -18.85 1.49
N LYS A 440 -0.86 -18.84 2.70
CA LYS A 440 -0.12 -18.59 3.93
C LYS A 440 0.03 -19.91 4.70
N ASP A 441 1.28 -20.30 4.95
CA ASP A 441 1.55 -21.39 5.89
C ASP A 441 1.33 -20.87 7.33
N PRO A 442 0.42 -21.48 8.11
CA PRO A 442 0.13 -21.05 9.47
C PRO A 442 1.30 -21.27 10.43
N ASN A 443 2.21 -22.20 10.14
CA ASN A 443 3.30 -22.60 11.03
C ASN A 443 4.65 -21.96 10.69
N SER A 444 4.77 -21.27 9.55
CA SER A 444 6.01 -20.64 9.12
C SER A 444 5.79 -19.25 8.54
N ARG A 445 6.86 -18.54 8.18
CA ARG A 445 6.75 -17.26 7.44
C ARG A 445 6.58 -17.45 5.93
N ASN A 446 6.43 -18.70 5.46
CA ASN A 446 6.33 -19.00 4.04
C ASN A 446 5.01 -18.49 3.44
N ILE A 447 5.10 -17.95 2.22
CA ILE A 447 3.96 -17.49 1.42
C ILE A 447 4.16 -17.92 -0.02
N GLU A 448 3.27 -18.76 -0.51
CA GLU A 448 3.22 -19.15 -1.92
C GLU A 448 2.24 -18.26 -2.69
N ARG A 449 2.51 -18.05 -3.98
CA ARG A 449 1.74 -17.13 -4.81
C ARG A 449 1.31 -17.79 -6.11
N ILE A 450 0.02 -17.74 -6.39
CA ILE A 450 -0.56 -18.18 -7.67
C ILE A 450 -1.05 -16.94 -8.41
N PHE A 451 -0.50 -16.73 -9.60
CA PHE A 451 -0.74 -15.53 -10.39
C PHE A 451 -1.77 -15.78 -11.49
N ASN A 452 -2.77 -14.90 -11.58
CA ASN A 452 -3.59 -14.78 -12.78
C ASN A 452 -2.89 -13.93 -13.83
N TYR A 453 -3.29 -14.08 -15.10
CA TYR A 453 -2.81 -13.20 -16.15
C TYR A 453 -3.14 -11.75 -15.84
N LYS A 454 -2.14 -10.89 -16.04
CA LYS A 454 -2.21 -9.47 -15.68
C LYS A 454 -3.27 -8.72 -16.49
N TYR A 455 -3.40 -9.05 -17.77
CA TYR A 455 -4.25 -8.32 -18.71
C TYR A 455 -5.55 -9.11 -19.01
N PRO A 456 -6.73 -8.44 -19.07
CA PRO A 456 -8.02 -9.09 -19.30
C PRO A 456 -8.10 -9.93 -20.59
N TYR A 457 -7.42 -9.51 -21.65
CA TYR A 457 -7.38 -10.28 -22.90
C TYR A 457 -6.71 -11.64 -22.72
N GLU A 458 -5.55 -11.69 -22.05
CA GLU A 458 -4.85 -12.94 -21.75
C GLU A 458 -5.64 -13.78 -20.75
N TYR A 459 -6.25 -13.15 -19.75
CA TYR A 459 -7.13 -13.82 -18.79
C TYR A 459 -8.30 -14.52 -19.48
N ASN A 460 -8.98 -13.84 -20.42
CA ASN A 460 -10.10 -14.43 -21.15
C ASN A 460 -9.66 -15.53 -22.12
N SER A 461 -8.62 -15.27 -22.93
CA SER A 461 -8.18 -16.19 -23.98
C SER A 461 -7.45 -17.44 -23.46
N ARG A 462 -6.96 -17.39 -22.21
CA ARG A 462 -6.18 -18.48 -21.58
C ARG A 462 -6.77 -18.89 -20.24
N TYR A 463 -8.09 -18.78 -20.10
CA TYR A 463 -8.81 -19.11 -18.87
C TYR A 463 -8.53 -20.53 -18.37
N GLU A 464 -8.43 -21.51 -19.26
CA GLU A 464 -8.15 -22.91 -18.88
C GLU A 464 -6.85 -23.06 -18.08
N VAL A 465 -5.80 -22.31 -18.44
CA VAL A 465 -4.52 -22.33 -17.69
C VAL A 465 -4.70 -21.75 -16.29
N ILE A 466 -5.57 -20.75 -16.12
CA ILE A 466 -5.89 -20.18 -14.81
C ILE A 466 -6.69 -21.19 -13.98
N SER A 467 -7.65 -21.86 -14.61
CA SER A 467 -8.44 -22.93 -14.00
C SER A 467 -7.55 -24.06 -13.47
N GLU A 468 -6.61 -24.57 -14.27
CA GLU A 468 -5.65 -25.60 -13.84
C GLU A 468 -4.80 -25.15 -12.64
N ARG A 469 -4.37 -23.88 -12.62
CA ARG A 469 -3.58 -23.34 -11.50
C ARG A 469 -4.32 -23.33 -10.17
N LYS A 470 -5.66 -23.39 -10.14
CA LYS A 470 -6.42 -23.46 -8.88
C LYS A 470 -6.18 -24.77 -8.14
N ALA A 471 -5.77 -25.84 -8.82
CA ALA A 471 -5.37 -27.10 -8.18
C ALA A 471 -4.18 -26.91 -7.21
N GLN A 472 -3.29 -25.94 -7.48
CA GLN A 472 -2.14 -25.65 -6.61
C GLN A 472 -2.56 -25.19 -5.21
N ILE A 473 -3.77 -24.64 -5.04
CA ILE A 473 -4.30 -24.30 -3.70
C ILE A 473 -4.43 -25.58 -2.88
N LYS A 474 -5.01 -26.63 -3.45
CA LYS A 474 -5.17 -27.91 -2.78
C LYS A 474 -3.83 -28.59 -2.53
N GLU A 475 -2.94 -28.60 -3.53
CA GLU A 475 -1.58 -29.15 -3.39
C GLU A 475 -0.81 -28.51 -2.23
N PHE A 476 -0.91 -27.18 -2.09
CA PHE A 476 -0.32 -26.46 -0.97
C PHE A 476 -0.86 -26.95 0.38
N TYR A 477 -2.19 -26.97 0.57
CA TYR A 477 -2.77 -27.40 1.84
C TYR A 477 -2.57 -28.89 2.14
N ASP A 478 -2.52 -29.75 1.13
CA ASP A 478 -2.17 -31.16 1.30
C ASP A 478 -0.70 -31.35 1.70
N SER A 479 0.20 -30.44 1.30
CA SER A 479 1.60 -30.46 1.73
C SER A 479 1.83 -30.02 3.19
N LEU A 480 0.83 -29.38 3.81
CA LEU A 480 0.88 -28.95 5.22
C LEU A 480 0.38 -30.02 6.20
N LYS A 481 -0.24 -31.09 5.70
CA LYS A 481 -0.69 -32.26 6.47
C LYS A 481 0.45 -33.25 6.68
#